data_AF-A0A2S6U343-F1
#
_entry.id   AF-A0A2S6U343-F1
#
_cell.length_a   1.000
_cell.length_b   1.000
_cell.length_c   1.000
_cell.angle_alpha   90.00
_cell.angle_beta   90.00
_cell.angle_gamma   90.00
#
_symmetry.space_group_name_H-M   'P 1'
#
loop_
_entity.id
_entity.type
_entity.pdbx_description
1 polymer ?
#
loop_
_entity_poly.entity_id
_entity_poly.type
_entity_poly.pdbx_seq_one_letter_code
_entity_poly.pdbx_strand_id
1 'polypeptide(L)' 'IVPSRITAVSTKKQRILDRAIKRARFLGLLPYVIK' A
#
# COMPACT_ATOMS: atom_id res chain seq x y z
N ILE A 1 -2.57 -3.23 3.80
CA ILE A 1 -2.54 -1.80 3.38
C ILE A 1 -3.74 -1.15 4.04
N VAL A 2 -3.52 -0.12 4.85
CA VAL A 2 -4.59 0.50 5.63
C VAL A 2 -5.62 1.13 4.66
N PRO A 3 -6.93 0.93 4.86
CA PRO A 3 -7.96 1.39 3.94
C PRO A 3 -8.10 2.91 3.94
N SER A 4 -8.56 3.48 2.82
CA SER A 4 -8.74 4.92 2.63
C SER A 4 -9.71 5.56 3.63
N ARG A 5 -10.67 4.78 4.17
CA ARG A 5 -11.58 5.24 5.24
C ARG A 5 -10.84 5.58 6.53
N ILE A 6 -9.73 4.90 6.82
CA ILE A 6 -8.92 5.12 8.02
C ILE A 6 -7.85 6.18 7.75
N THR A 7 -7.21 6.13 6.58
CA THR A 7 -6.13 7.07 6.23
C THR A 7 -6.61 8.42 5.67
N ALA A 8 -7.92 8.58 5.43
CA ALA A 8 -8.55 9.78 4.87
C ALA A 8 -7.93 10.28 3.54
N VAL A 9 -7.31 9.39 2.76
CA VAL A 9 -6.77 9.73 1.43
C VAL A 9 -7.79 9.47 0.32
N SER A 10 -7.71 10.24 -0.76
CA SER A 10 -8.62 10.06 -1.91
C SER A 10 -8.41 8.70 -2.60
N THR A 11 -9.49 8.16 -3.17
CA THR A 11 -9.49 6.85 -3.85
C THR A 11 -8.47 6.77 -4.98
N LYS A 12 -8.27 7.86 -5.74
CA LYS A 12 -7.26 7.94 -6.81
C LYS A 12 -5.84 7.75 -6.26
N LYS A 13 -5.49 8.42 -5.16
CA LYS A 13 -4.18 8.31 -4.52
C LYS A 13 -4.00 6.93 -3.88
N GLN A 14 -5.04 6.37 -3.27
CA GLN A 14 -5.03 5.02 -2.70
C GLN A 14 -4.66 3.94 -3.73
N ARG A 15 -5.17 4.03 -4.97
CA ARG A 15 -4.84 3.08 -6.05
C ARG A 15 -3.36 3.14 -6.45
N ILE A 16 -2.81 4.35 -6.55
CA ILE A 16 -1.39 4.56 -6.88
C ILE A 16 -0.52 3.98 -5.75
N LEU A 17 -0.86 4.28 -4.51
CA LEU A 17 -0.17 3.76 -3.32
C LEU A 17 -0.22 2.22 -3.26
N ASP A 18 -1.37 1.61 -3.50
CA ASP A 18 -1.53 0.15 -3.49
C ASP A 18 -0.63 -0.53 -4.54
N ARG A 19 -0.57 0.03 -5.76
CA ARG A 19 0.35 -0.46 -6.81
C ARG A 19 1.82 -0.31 -6.41
N ALA A 20 2.18 0.80 -5.77
CA ALA A 20 3.54 1.05 -5.31
C ALA A 20 3.95 0.05 -4.22
N ILE A 21 3.10 -0.17 -3.22
CA ILE A 21 3.36 -1.12 -2.12
C ILE A 21 3.50 -2.55 -2.66
N LYS A 22 2.63 -2.98 -3.59
CA LYS A 22 2.73 -4.30 -4.22
C LYS A 22 4.06 -4.49 -4.96
N ARG A 23 4.52 -3.48 -5.70
CA ARG A 23 5.83 -3.49 -6.36
C ARG A 23 6.98 -3.52 -5.37
N ALA A 24 6.96 -2.68 -4.35
CA ALA A 24 7.99 -2.64 -3.32
C ALA A 24 8.14 -3.98 -2.58
N ARG A 25 7.03 -4.68 -2.32
CA ARG A 25 7.04 -6.05 -1.76
C ARG A 25 7.68 -7.07 -2.69
N PHE A 26 7.40 -7.00 -3.99
CA PHE A 26 8.04 -7.87 -4.98
C PHE A 26 9.56 -7.63 -5.05
N LEU A 27 10.00 -6.37 -4.92
CA LEU A 27 11.41 -5.99 -4.90
C LEU A 27 12.12 -6.27 -3.58
N GLY A 28 11.44 -6.84 -2.57
CA GLY A 28 12.02 -7.11 -1.25
C GLY A 28 12.24 -5.87 -0.38
N LEU A 29 11.72 -4.70 -0.77
CA LEU A 29 11.86 -3.44 -0.03
C LEU A 29 10.88 -3.34 1.15
N LEU A 30 9.81 -4.13 1.14
CA LEU A 30 8.81 -4.19 2.20
C LEU A 30 8.38 -5.64 2.47
N PRO A 31 8.10 -6.01 3.73
CA PRO A 31 7.61 -7.34 4.05
C PRO A 31 6.15 -7.54 3.61
N TYR A 32 5.80 -8.79 3.32
CA TYR A 32 4.40 -9.20 3.08
C TYR A 32 3.61 -9.30 4.38
N VAL A 33 4.25 -9.78 5.45
CA VAL A 33 3.67 -10.00 6.77
C VAL A 33 4.66 -9.51 7.83
N ILE A 34 4.16 -8.84 8.86
CA ILE A 34 4.91 -8.52 10.09
C ILE A 34 4.29 -9.41 11.18
N LYS A 35 5.13 -10.14 11.93
CA LYS A 35 4.71 -11.00 13.05
C LYS A 35 4.67 -10.19 14.35
#